data_AF-A0A368C759-F1
#
_entry.id   AF-A0A368C759-F1
#
_cell.length_a   1.000
_cell.length_b   1.000
_cell.length_c   1.000
_cell.angle_alpha   90.00
_cell.angle_beta   90.00
_cell.angle_gamma   90.00
#
_symmetry.space_group_name_H-M   'P 1'
#
loop_
_entity.id
_entity.type
_entity.pdbx_description
1 polymer ?
#
loop_
_entity_poly.entity_id
_entity_poly.type
_entity_poly.pdbx_seq_one_letter_code
_entity_poly.pdbx_strand_id
1 'polypeptide(L)'
;MYSIVSCRILHISYDNVFEQQETAMQNICLITTSSGGSINKINFPLHQETRSVEAISKMATSMLDCISEIVDERIDVSDGDILQAISIVSAIRGNMINIDSKVIKDLLAELIENNYSAVTEAQNTRASD
;
A
#
# COMPACT_ATOMS: atom_id res chain seq x y z
N MET A 1 -20.45 -10.41 -8.77
CA MET A 1 -20.09 -11.03 -7.47
C MET A 1 -18.66 -10.61 -7.21
N TYR A 2 -18.45 -9.54 -6.45
CA TYR A 2 -17.11 -9.03 -6.13
C TYR A 2 -16.57 -9.87 -4.97
N SER A 3 -15.37 -10.41 -5.16
CA SER A 3 -14.80 -11.42 -4.29
C SER A 3 -14.06 -10.71 -3.16
N ILE A 4 -14.55 -10.84 -1.93
CA ILE A 4 -13.84 -10.36 -0.74
C ILE A 4 -12.54 -11.18 -0.62
N VAL A 5 -11.41 -10.59 -1.01
CA VAL A 5 -10.09 -11.24 -0.97
C VAL A 5 -9.38 -10.85 0.32
N SER A 6 -9.33 -11.77 1.29
CA SER A 6 -8.41 -11.66 2.43
C SER A 6 -6.97 -11.67 1.91
N CYS A 7 -6.17 -10.68 2.33
CA CYS A 7 -4.80 -10.46 1.85
C CYS A 7 -3.86 -10.30 3.04
N ARG A 8 -2.82 -11.13 3.11
CA ARG A 8 -1.84 -11.12 4.20
C ARG A 8 -0.45 -10.79 3.68
N ILE A 9 0.32 -10.01 4.45
CA ILE A 9 1.75 -9.82 4.20
C ILE A 9 2.51 -11.01 4.78
N LEU A 10 3.29 -11.71 3.96
CA LEU A 10 4.16 -12.81 4.38
C LEU A 10 5.57 -12.36 4.76
N HIS A 11 6.11 -11.38 4.04
CA HIS A 11 7.50 -10.96 4.22
C HIS A 11 7.71 -9.52 3.76
N ILE A 12 8.65 -8.82 4.40
CA ILE A 12 9.01 -7.43 4.11
C ILE A 12 10.52 -7.35 3.99
N SER A 13 11.02 -6.74 2.92
CA SER A 13 12.43 -6.40 2.74
C SER A 13 12.60 -4.96 2.28
N TYR A 14 13.80 -4.41 2.47
CA TYR A 14 14.12 -3.01 2.19
C TYR A 14 15.33 -2.94 1.28
N ASP A 15 15.19 -2.22 0.16
CA ASP A 15 16.26 -2.04 -0.81
C ASP A 15 16.47 -0.55 -1.09
N ASN A 16 17.74 -0.13 -1.08
CA ASN A 16 18.14 1.19 -1.55
C ASN A 16 18.62 1.04 -2.99
N VAL A 17 17.86 1.59 -3.94
CA VAL A 17 18.30 1.62 -5.35
C VAL A 17 19.15 2.88 -5.54
N PHE A 18 20.45 2.68 -5.68
CA PHE A 18 21.40 3.74 -6.04
C PHE A 18 21.58 3.74 -7.56
N GLU A 19 20.71 4.42 -8.29
CA GLU A 19 20.99 4.76 -9.69
C GLU A 19 21.91 5.98 -9.77
N GLN A 20 22.87 5.95 -10.70
CA GLN A 20 23.90 6.99 -10.81
C GLN A 20 23.28 8.31 -11.28
N GLN A 21 23.34 9.29 -10.38
CA GLN A 21 22.83 10.67 -10.46
C GLN A 21 21.31 10.82 -10.24
N GLU A 22 21.00 11.58 -9.19
CA GLU A 22 19.69 12.08 -8.76
C GLU A 22 18.91 11.17 -7.78
N THR A 23 19.00 11.53 -6.49
CA THR A 23 18.19 11.06 -5.34
C THR A 23 18.05 9.55 -5.15
N ALA A 24 18.70 9.00 -4.10
CA ALA A 24 18.49 7.60 -3.73
C ALA A 24 17.00 7.31 -3.49
N MET A 25 16.38 6.55 -4.39
CA MET A 25 14.97 6.20 -4.28
C MET A 25 14.89 4.97 -3.37
N GLN A 26 14.38 5.18 -2.16
CA GLN A 26 14.18 4.10 -1.21
C GLN A 26 12.93 3.33 -1.62
N ASN A 27 13.01 2.01 -1.66
CA ASN A 27 11.88 1.15 -1.94
C ASN A 27 11.57 0.28 -0.73
N ILE A 28 10.28 0.04 -0.52
CA ILE A 28 9.82 -1.03 0.37
C ILE A 28 9.32 -2.20 -0.49
N CYS A 29 9.89 -3.38 -0.27
CA CYS A 29 9.44 -4.61 -0.91
C CYS A 29 8.50 -5.35 0.01
N LEU A 30 7.25 -5.52 -0.41
CA LEU A 30 6.23 -6.30 0.29
C LEU A 30 5.93 -7.58 -0.47
N ILE A 31 5.90 -8.71 0.24
CA ILE A 31 5.44 -9.99 -0.27
C ILE A 31 4.07 -10.26 0.36
N THR A 32 3.04 -10.26 -0.47
CA THR A 32 1.64 -10.47 -0.07
C THR A 32 1.15 -11.83 -0.55
N THR A 33 0.14 -12.39 0.09
CA THR A 33 -0.56 -13.59 -0.38
C THR A 33 -2.05 -13.35 -0.34
N SER A 34 -2.70 -13.59 -1.48
CA SER A 34 -4.17 -13.53 -1.59
C SER A 34 -4.80 -14.81 -1.05
N SER A 35 -6.10 -14.75 -0.73
CA SER A 35 -6.89 -15.93 -0.35
C SER A 35 -6.88 -17.06 -1.40
N GLY A 36 -6.61 -16.74 -2.66
CA GLY A 36 -6.41 -17.70 -3.75
C GLY A 36 -5.01 -18.35 -3.78
N GLY A 37 -4.13 -18.05 -2.83
CA GLY A 37 -2.78 -18.59 -2.73
C GLY A 37 -1.74 -17.90 -3.62
N SER A 38 -2.10 -16.81 -4.31
CA SER A 38 -1.17 -16.07 -5.16
C SER A 38 -0.24 -15.21 -4.31
N ILE A 39 1.06 -15.49 -4.36
CA ILE A 39 2.08 -14.73 -3.63
C ILE A 39 2.53 -13.55 -4.51
N ASN A 40 2.28 -12.28 -4.16
CA ASN A 40 2.74 -11.07 -4.87
C ASN A 40 3.93 -10.36 -4.21
N LYS A 41 5.08 -10.30 -4.91
CA LYS A 41 6.22 -9.44 -4.55
C LYS A 41 6.08 -8.09 -5.25
N ILE A 42 6.04 -7.00 -4.50
CA ILE A 42 5.78 -5.64 -5.00
C ILE A 42 6.80 -4.69 -4.38
N ASN A 43 7.46 -3.89 -5.21
CA ASN A 43 8.40 -2.85 -4.77
C ASN A 43 7.72 -1.49 -4.84
N PHE A 44 7.42 -0.89 -3.68
CA PHE A 44 6.79 0.43 -3.62
C PHE A 44 7.85 1.53 -3.48
N PRO A 45 7.83 2.55 -4.35
CA PRO A 45 8.69 3.71 -4.19
C PRO A 45 8.27 4.54 -2.98
N LEU A 46 9.23 4.91 -2.14
CA LEU A 46 8.98 5.76 -1.00
C LEU A 46 9.15 7.22 -1.38
N HIS A 47 8.27 8.06 -0.84
CA HIS A 47 8.38 9.50 -1.00
C HIS A 47 9.70 10.01 -0.41
N GLN A 48 10.32 11.01 -1.03
CA GLN A 48 11.62 11.57 -0.64
C GLN A 48 11.70 12.05 0.82
N GLU A 49 10.56 12.44 1.41
CA GLU A 49 10.47 12.90 2.79
C GLU A 49 10.23 11.76 3.80
N THR A 50 10.23 10.51 3.34
CA THR A 50 10.08 9.34 4.20
C THR A 50 11.22 9.24 5.20
N ARG A 51 10.87 9.25 6.50
CA ARG A 51 11.85 9.25 7.60
C ARG A 51 12.20 7.87 8.12
N SER A 52 11.28 6.91 8.01
CA SER A 52 11.45 5.55 8.54
C SER A 52 10.69 4.56 7.70
N VAL A 53 11.44 3.77 6.94
CA VAL A 53 10.89 2.67 6.16
C VAL A 53 10.23 1.64 7.08
N GLU A 54 10.90 1.28 8.18
CA GLU A 54 10.37 0.33 9.17
C GLU A 54 9.02 0.75 9.74
N ALA A 55 8.85 2.04 10.07
CA ALA A 55 7.57 2.54 10.58
C ALA A 55 6.46 2.43 9.52
N ILE A 56 6.76 2.76 8.25
CA ILE A 56 5.81 2.61 7.14
C ILE A 56 5.41 1.15 6.97
N SER A 57 6.37 0.23 6.96
CA SER A 57 6.11 -1.21 6.86
C SER A 57 5.17 -1.69 7.95
N LYS A 58 5.51 -1.35 9.21
CA LYS A 58 4.75 -1.78 10.37
C LYS A 58 3.31 -1.25 10.30
N MET A 59 3.14 0.01 9.92
CA MET A 59 1.81 0.61 9.75
C MET A 59 1.03 -0.06 8.62
N ALA A 60 1.65 -0.29 7.45
CA ALA A 60 1.00 -0.95 6.32
C ALA A 60 0.55 -2.38 6.68
N THR A 61 1.41 -3.16 7.34
CA THR A 61 1.07 -4.50 7.81
C THR A 61 -0.06 -4.47 8.83
N SER A 62 0.02 -3.64 9.87
CA SER A 62 -1.04 -3.55 10.88
C SER A 62 -2.38 -3.12 10.30
N MET A 63 -2.40 -2.25 9.29
CA MET A 63 -3.64 -1.86 8.60
C MET A 63 -4.23 -3.01 7.80
N LEU A 64 -3.41 -3.77 7.06
CA LEU A 64 -3.86 -4.91 6.28
C LEU A 64 -4.32 -6.08 7.14
N ASP A 65 -3.65 -6.33 8.26
CA ASP A 65 -4.05 -7.35 9.23
C ASP A 65 -5.42 -6.99 9.84
N CYS A 66 -5.60 -5.74 10.25
CA CYS A 66 -6.88 -5.23 10.78
C CYS A 66 -8.03 -5.39 9.76
N ILE A 67 -7.79 -5.04 8.49
CA ILE A 67 -8.79 -5.23 7.43
C ILE A 67 -9.09 -6.73 7.23
N SER A 68 -8.07 -7.58 7.25
CA SER A 68 -8.22 -9.02 7.09
C SER A 68 -9.03 -9.64 8.23
N GLU A 69 -8.81 -9.21 9.48
CA GLU A 69 -9.60 -9.64 10.64
C GLU A 69 -11.08 -9.27 10.47
N ILE A 70 -11.38 -8.03 10.08
CA ILE A 70 -12.76 -7.57 9.86
C ILE A 70 -13.46 -8.37 8.75
N VAL A 71 -12.73 -8.66 7.67
CA VAL A 71 -13.21 -9.47 6.55
C VAL A 71 -13.46 -10.92 6.97
N ASP A 72 -12.54 -11.52 7.73
CA ASP A 72 -12.62 -12.90 8.19
C ASP A 72 -13.76 -13.10 9.21
N GLU A 73 -14.13 -12.06 9.97
CA GLU A 73 -15.28 -12.03 10.89
C GLU A 73 -16.65 -12.09 10.19
N ARG A 74 -16.69 -12.23 8.84
CA ARG A 74 -17.90 -12.47 8.03
C ARG A 74 -18.97 -11.38 8.16
N ILE A 75 -18.54 -10.15 8.42
CA ILE A 75 -19.41 -8.98 8.20
C ILE A 75 -19.66 -8.91 6.69
N ASP A 76 -20.90 -8.61 6.28
CA ASP A 76 -21.28 -8.41 4.87
C ASP A 76 -20.62 -7.11 4.33
N VAL A 77 -19.31 -7.19 4.05
CA VAL A 77 -18.45 -6.10 3.62
C VAL A 77 -18.06 -6.36 2.17
N SER A 78 -18.33 -5.43 1.26
CA SER A 78 -17.84 -5.52 -0.11
C SER A 78 -16.44 -4.92 -0.26
N ASP A 79 -15.74 -5.26 -1.34
CA ASP A 79 -14.46 -4.61 -1.69
C ASP A 79 -14.60 -3.07 -1.77
N GLY A 80 -15.77 -2.59 -2.21
CA GLY A 80 -16.09 -1.17 -2.26
C GLY A 80 -16.15 -0.51 -0.88
N ASP A 81 -16.68 -1.21 0.12
CA ASP A 81 -16.75 -0.72 1.50
C ASP A 81 -15.35 -0.62 2.13
N ILE A 82 -14.47 -1.60 1.83
CA ILE A 82 -13.07 -1.58 2.28
C ILE A 82 -12.34 -0.36 1.69
N LEU A 83 -12.45 -0.14 0.38
CA LEU A 83 -11.84 1.00 -0.29
C LEU A 83 -12.40 2.34 0.22
N GLN A 84 -13.70 2.41 0.45
CA GLN A 84 -14.36 3.58 1.04
C GLN A 84 -13.84 3.87 2.46
N ALA A 85 -13.68 2.85 3.29
CA ALA A 85 -13.13 2.99 4.65
C ALA A 85 -11.69 3.50 4.64
N ILE A 86 -10.83 2.95 3.77
CA ILE A 86 -9.44 3.42 3.61
C ILE A 86 -9.40 4.89 3.17
N SER A 87 -10.29 5.28 2.25
CA SER A 87 -10.41 6.67 1.77
C SER A 87 -10.79 7.62 2.91
N ILE A 88 -11.78 7.26 3.72
CA ILE A 88 -12.22 8.04 4.89
C ILE A 88 -11.06 8.20 5.89
N VAL A 89 -10.37 7.11 6.23
CA VAL A 89 -9.22 7.15 7.15
C VAL A 89 -8.10 8.04 6.60
N SER A 90 -7.79 7.94 5.31
CA SER A 90 -6.79 8.78 4.65
C SER A 90 -7.15 10.27 4.71
N ALA A 91 -8.41 10.62 4.44
CA ALA A 91 -8.89 12.00 4.49
C ALA A 91 -8.82 12.58 5.92
N ILE A 92 -9.27 11.81 6.92
CA ILE A 92 -9.18 12.21 8.34
C ILE A 92 -7.72 12.40 8.74
N ARG A 93 -6.86 11.43 8.41
CA ARG A 93 -5.45 11.49 8.80
C ARG A 93 -4.72 12.64 8.12
N GLY A 94 -5.02 12.90 6.85
CA GLY A 94 -4.53 14.05 6.10
C GLY A 94 -4.95 15.37 6.75
N ASN A 95 -6.21 15.51 7.15
CA ASN A 95 -6.71 16.72 7.82
C ASN A 95 -6.09 16.96 9.21
N MET A 96 -5.52 15.93 9.85
CA MET A 96 -4.76 16.10 11.10
C MET A 96 -3.37 16.72 10.87
N ILE A 97 -2.88 16.74 9.62
CA ILE A 97 -1.66 17.43 9.24
C ILE A 97 -2.05 18.89 9.05
N ASN A 98 -1.55 19.78 9.91
CA ASN A 98 -1.89 21.21 9.93
C ASN A 98 -1.25 21.98 8.75
N ILE A 99 -1.64 21.62 7.53
CA ILE A 99 -1.21 22.13 6.24
C ILE A 99 -2.47 22.36 5.39
N ASP A 100 -2.36 23.19 4.35
CA ASP A 100 -3.44 23.42 3.39
C ASP A 100 -4.02 22.11 2.84
N SER A 101 -5.35 21.97 2.88
CA SER A 101 -6.04 20.73 2.50
C SER A 101 -5.86 20.36 1.03
N LYS A 102 -5.62 21.34 0.13
CA LYS A 102 -5.32 21.07 -1.27
C LYS A 102 -3.97 20.39 -1.41
N VAL A 103 -2.95 20.88 -0.70
CA VAL A 103 -1.61 20.30 -0.70
C VAL A 103 -1.65 18.84 -0.21
N ILE A 104 -2.37 18.59 0.88
CA ILE A 104 -2.53 17.22 1.40
C ILE A 104 -3.29 16.31 0.42
N LYS A 105 -4.33 16.83 -0.23
CA LYS A 105 -5.09 16.07 -1.23
C LYS A 105 -4.23 15.71 -2.44
N ASP A 106 -3.43 16.65 -2.93
CA ASP A 106 -2.55 16.44 -4.08
C ASP A 106 -1.47 15.41 -3.74
N LEU A 107 -0.86 15.49 -2.55
CA LEU A 107 0.11 14.50 -2.07
C LEU A 107 -0.51 13.11 -1.90
N LEU A 108 -1.71 13.00 -1.32
CA LEU A 108 -2.40 11.71 -1.19
C LEU A 108 -2.71 11.09 -2.56
N ALA A 109 -3.11 11.89 -3.55
CA ALA A 109 -3.35 11.43 -4.90
C ALA A 109 -2.05 10.90 -5.56
N GLU A 110 -0.94 11.63 -5.41
CA GLU A 110 0.36 11.22 -5.92
C GLU A 110 0.83 9.89 -5.30
N LEU A 111 0.74 9.75 -3.97
CA LEU A 111 1.14 8.52 -3.27
C LEU A 111 0.31 7.32 -3.72
N ILE A 112 -1.00 7.51 -3.92
CA ILE A 112 -1.89 6.44 -4.40
C ILE A 112 -1.51 6.04 -5.83
N GLU A 113 -1.33 7.01 -6.73
CA GLU A 113 -0.97 6.76 -8.13
C GLU A 113 0.36 5.99 -8.26
N ASN A 114 1.39 6.43 -7.53
CA ASN A 114 2.70 5.79 -7.54
C ASN A 114 2.63 4.34 -7.01
N ASN A 115 1.86 4.11 -5.94
CA ASN A 115 1.69 2.78 -5.38
C ASN A 115 0.91 1.85 -6.33
N TYR A 116 -0.13 2.34 -7.01
CA TYR A 116 -0.86 1.54 -8.00
C TYR A 116 -0.02 1.20 -9.23
N SER A 117 0.86 2.12 -9.65
CA SER A 117 1.83 1.86 -10.73
C SER A 117 2.74 0.68 -10.36
N ALA A 118 3.28 0.66 -9.14
CA ALA A 118 4.09 -0.45 -8.64
C ALA A 118 3.34 -1.79 -8.59
N VAL A 119 2.07 -1.80 -8.16
CA VAL A 119 1.24 -3.01 -8.17
C VAL A 119 1.04 -3.53 -9.60
N THR A 120 0.75 -2.64 -10.54
CA THR A 120 0.52 -2.97 -11.95
C THR A 120 1.78 -3.52 -12.61
N GLU A 121 2.94 -2.92 -12.34
CA GLU A 121 4.23 -3.40 -12.82
C GLU A 121 4.55 -4.80 -12.30
N ALA A 122 4.31 -5.05 -11.01
CA ALA A 122 4.47 -6.37 -10.41
C ALA A 122 3.56 -7.42 -11.05
N GLN A 123 2.32 -7.06 -11.38
CA GLN A 123 1.37 -7.94 -12.09
C GLN A 123 1.83 -8.24 -13.52
N ASN A 124 2.34 -7.25 -14.25
CA ASN A 124 2.83 -7.44 -15.62
C ASN A 124 4.09 -8.32 -15.67
N THR A 125 4.98 -8.17 -14.70
CA THR A 125 6.19 -9.00 -14.58
C THR A 125 5.82 -10.47 -14.37
N ARG A 126 4.82 -10.75 -13.52
CA ARG A 126 4.32 -12.12 -13.28
C ARG A 126 3.67 -12.78 -14.48
N ALA A 127 3.01 -12.00 -15.33
CA ALA A 127 2.34 -12.53 -16.51
C ALA A 127 3.33 -12.89 -17.64
N SER A 128 4.59 -12.47 -17.52
CA SER A 128 5.65 -12.69 -18.50
C SER A 128 6.56 -13.88 -18.17
N ASP A 129 6.39 -14.48 -16.99
CA ASP A 129 7.08 -15.69 -16.50
C ASP A 129 6.21 -16.94 -16.66
#